data_AF-A0A815IA69-F1
#
_entry.id   AF-A0A815IA69-F1
#
_cell.length_a   1.000
_cell.length_b   1.000
_cell.length_c   1.000
_cell.angle_alpha   90.00
_cell.angle_beta   90.00
_cell.angle_gamma   90.00
#
_symmetry.space_group_name_H-M   'P 1'
#
loop_
_entity.id
_entity.type
_entity.pdbx_description
1 polymer ?
#
loop_
_entity_poly.entity_id
_entity_poly.type
_entity_poly.pdbx_seq_one_letter_code
_entity_poly.pdbx_strand_id
1 'polypeptide(L)'
;MGTGFKFSANDVLAMQELCGYETVIRGSSLFCPIFNPEEWLSFEYYFDIKYHYELGYGTDISPSLGMPWVVASSKLLEDTKTMDQDLYVSFTHREVPPFVLTALGLYNNSCYADVNDINTTFPLDQINYQRAWRTSELIPFLGHVALERLNCVSVTHNGSFVRVLINSAPNPLPHCASGPGGSCPLRHYMDYIQQRHALYGNFSKACGVRYKKPTNMLSIYS
;
A
#
# COMPACT_ATOMS: atom_id res chain seq x y z
N MET A 1 10.47 -3.79 50.23
CA MET A 1 10.51 -3.61 48.76
C MET A 1 9.57 -4.63 48.16
N GLY A 2 8.35 -4.21 47.79
CA GLY A 2 7.40 -5.13 47.15
C GLY A 2 7.95 -5.58 45.81
N THR A 3 7.78 -6.86 45.48
CA THR A 3 8.12 -7.41 44.17
C THR A 3 7.42 -6.59 43.09
N GLY A 4 8.19 -5.88 42.27
CA GLY A 4 7.67 -5.04 41.20
C GLY A 4 6.81 -5.83 40.22
N PHE A 5 5.86 -5.15 39.57
CA PHE A 5 5.05 -5.72 38.51
C PHE A 5 5.96 -6.26 37.39
N LYS A 6 5.76 -7.50 36.94
CA LYS A 6 6.54 -8.12 35.86
C LYS A 6 5.81 -7.93 34.54
N PHE A 7 6.26 -6.99 33.73
CA PHE A 7 5.73 -6.80 32.37
C PHE A 7 6.20 -7.91 31.43
N SER A 8 5.29 -8.39 30.60
CA SER A 8 5.57 -9.20 29.41
C SER A 8 5.84 -8.32 28.20
N ALA A 9 6.38 -8.90 27.11
CA ALA A 9 6.55 -8.19 25.85
C ALA A 9 5.23 -7.66 25.27
N ASN A 10 4.12 -8.40 25.48
CA ASN A 10 2.79 -7.95 25.06
C ASN A 10 2.30 -6.75 25.86
N ASP A 11 2.65 -6.66 27.15
CA ASP A 11 2.30 -5.49 27.96
C ASP A 11 3.07 -4.25 27.45
N VAL A 12 4.35 -4.41 27.11
CA VAL A 12 5.18 -3.33 26.53
C VAL A 12 4.61 -2.89 25.18
N LEU A 13 4.27 -3.83 24.30
CA LEU A 13 3.63 -3.53 23.02
C LEU A 13 2.31 -2.78 23.21
N ALA A 14 1.47 -3.21 24.15
CA ALA A 14 0.21 -2.56 24.47
C ALA A 14 0.40 -1.12 25.00
N MET A 15 1.45 -0.86 25.78
CA MET A 15 1.78 0.51 26.21
C MET A 15 2.17 1.40 25.03
N GLN A 16 2.95 0.87 24.07
CA GLN A 16 3.33 1.61 22.87
C GLN A 16 2.10 1.88 21.98
N GLU A 17 1.20 0.91 21.83
CA GLU A 17 -0.08 1.12 21.14
C GLU A 17 -0.95 2.18 21.85
N LEU A 18 -1.02 2.13 23.18
CA LEU A 18 -1.76 3.11 23.99
C LEU A 18 -1.24 4.53 23.79
N CYS A 19 0.07 4.73 23.60
CA CYS A 19 0.59 6.05 23.22
C CYS A 19 -0.09 6.58 21.97
N GLY A 20 -0.17 5.78 20.90
CA GLY A 20 -0.82 6.18 19.65
C GLY A 20 -2.32 6.43 19.81
N TYR A 21 -3.05 5.47 20.38
CA TYR A 21 -4.51 5.58 20.55
C TYR A 21 -4.91 6.70 21.51
N GLU A 22 -4.23 6.84 22.65
CA GLU A 22 -4.55 7.90 23.61
C GLU A 22 -4.21 9.27 23.03
N THR A 23 -3.11 9.40 22.28
CA THR A 23 -2.76 10.66 21.62
C THR A 23 -3.83 11.11 20.64
N VAL A 24 -4.38 10.21 19.81
CA VAL A 24 -5.45 10.60 18.86
C VAL A 24 -6.79 10.89 19.54
N ILE A 25 -7.07 10.29 20.69
CA ILE A 25 -8.32 10.50 21.45
C ILE A 25 -8.24 11.76 22.33
N ARG A 26 -7.09 11.98 22.99
CA ARG A 26 -6.93 12.98 24.07
C ARG A 26 -5.97 14.11 23.72
N GLY A 27 -5.23 14.01 22.61
CA GLY A 27 -4.20 14.95 22.20
C GLY A 27 -2.81 14.70 22.80
N SER A 28 -2.68 13.79 23.77
CA SER A 28 -1.40 13.37 24.35
C SER A 28 -1.51 12.03 25.07
N SER A 29 -0.37 11.39 25.34
CA SER A 29 -0.30 10.20 26.18
C SER A 29 0.96 10.21 27.06
N LEU A 30 0.79 9.78 28.31
CA LEU A 30 1.91 9.56 29.23
C LEU A 30 2.75 8.33 28.88
N PHE A 31 2.25 7.45 28.00
CA PHE A 31 3.01 6.31 27.49
C PHE A 31 3.96 6.68 26.35
N CYS A 32 3.84 7.85 25.73
CA CYS A 32 4.76 8.24 24.66
C CYS A 32 6.20 8.50 25.14
N PRO A 33 6.44 9.30 26.21
CA PRO A 33 7.79 9.65 26.63
C PRO A 33 8.52 8.56 27.44
N ILE A 34 7.86 7.45 27.80
CA ILE A 34 8.52 6.37 28.55
C ILE A 34 9.43 5.52 27.66
N PHE A 35 9.23 5.56 26.34
CA PHE A 35 10.01 4.82 25.36
C PHE A 35 11.00 5.74 24.64
N ASN A 36 12.21 5.24 24.44
CA ASN A 36 13.26 5.95 23.71
C ASN A 36 13.12 5.74 22.18
N PRO A 37 13.88 6.49 21.35
CA PRO A 37 13.77 6.39 19.89
C PRO A 37 14.08 5.00 19.31
N GLU A 38 14.98 4.21 19.91
CA GLU A 38 15.31 2.86 19.43
C GLU A 38 14.17 1.87 19.71
N GLU A 39 13.49 2.03 20.85
CA GLU A 39 12.29 1.25 21.20
C GLU A 39 11.11 1.58 20.28
N TRP A 40 10.96 2.85 19.90
CA TRP A 40 9.98 3.26 18.89
C TRP A 40 10.28 2.72 17.50
N LEU A 41 11.55 2.74 17.09
CA LEU A 41 11.96 2.14 15.82
C LEU A 41 11.72 0.62 15.80
N SER A 42 11.96 -0.05 16.93
CA SER A 42 11.68 -1.48 17.07
C SER A 42 10.18 -1.78 16.97
N PHE A 43 9.35 -0.92 17.56
CA PHE A 43 7.89 -0.99 17.45
C PHE A 43 7.38 -0.75 16.03
N GLU A 44 7.91 0.27 15.33
CA GLU A 44 7.61 0.51 13.93
C GLU A 44 7.96 -0.73 13.09
N TYR A 45 9.17 -1.26 13.26
CA TYR A 45 9.64 -2.41 12.51
C TYR A 45 8.85 -3.70 12.82
N TYR A 46 8.39 -3.88 14.07
CA TYR A 46 7.47 -4.96 14.42
C TYR A 46 6.19 -4.92 13.55
N PHE A 47 5.59 -3.73 13.38
CA PHE A 47 4.43 -3.58 12.51
C PHE A 47 4.77 -3.69 11.02
N ASP A 48 5.96 -3.26 10.61
CA ASP A 48 6.44 -3.46 9.24
C ASP A 48 6.53 -4.93 8.88
N ILE A 49 7.13 -5.75 9.75
CA ILE A 49 7.13 -7.21 9.59
C ILE A 49 5.69 -7.71 9.52
N LYS A 50 4.88 -7.40 10.55
CA LYS A 50 3.52 -7.93 10.67
C LYS A 50 2.72 -7.69 9.38
N TYR A 51 2.65 -6.45 8.91
CA TYR A 51 1.85 -6.12 7.74
C TYR A 51 2.51 -6.48 6.41
N HIS A 52 3.85 -6.60 6.34
CA HIS A 52 4.51 -7.18 5.18
C HIS A 52 4.06 -8.64 4.96
N TYR A 53 4.03 -9.44 6.03
CA TYR A 53 3.62 -10.86 5.94
C TYR A 53 2.10 -11.05 5.87
N GLU A 54 1.31 -10.23 6.55
CA GLU A 54 -0.15 -10.35 6.54
C GLU A 54 -0.79 -9.76 5.27
N LEU A 55 -0.26 -8.64 4.77
CA LEU A 55 -0.92 -7.82 3.73
C LEU A 55 -0.01 -7.44 2.56
N GLY A 56 1.30 -7.49 2.74
CA GLY A 56 2.30 -7.07 1.77
C GLY A 56 2.80 -8.20 0.89
N TYR A 57 4.09 -8.14 0.57
CA TYR A 57 4.74 -9.09 -0.32
C TYR A 57 5.13 -10.40 0.35
N GLY A 58 4.98 -10.53 1.67
CA GLY A 58 5.21 -11.79 2.36
C GLY A 58 4.11 -12.84 2.13
N THR A 59 3.06 -12.46 1.39
CA THR A 59 1.98 -13.36 0.97
C THR A 59 1.68 -13.21 -0.53
N ASP A 60 1.67 -14.33 -1.24
CA ASP A 60 1.53 -14.35 -2.71
C ASP A 60 0.14 -13.91 -3.19
N ILE A 61 -0.87 -13.97 -2.32
CA ILE A 61 -2.25 -13.64 -2.70
C ILE A 61 -2.51 -12.12 -2.70
N SER A 62 -1.75 -11.33 -1.94
CA SER A 62 -2.02 -9.90 -1.75
C SER A 62 -2.18 -9.09 -3.03
N PRO A 63 -1.28 -9.20 -4.04
CA PRO A 63 -1.48 -8.50 -5.30
C PRO A 63 -2.80 -8.89 -5.99
N SER A 64 -3.17 -10.17 -5.94
CA SER A 64 -4.41 -10.68 -6.53
C SER A 64 -5.66 -10.12 -5.85
N LEU A 65 -5.58 -9.80 -4.55
CA LEU A 65 -6.65 -9.14 -3.80
C LEU A 65 -6.82 -7.67 -4.17
N GLY A 66 -5.73 -7.00 -4.59
CA GLY A 66 -5.74 -5.60 -5.00
C GLY A 66 -6.15 -5.38 -6.46
N MET A 67 -5.94 -6.38 -7.34
CA MET A 67 -6.24 -6.26 -8.77
C MET A 67 -7.67 -5.82 -9.09
N PRO A 68 -8.75 -6.31 -8.43
CA PRO A 68 -10.11 -5.89 -8.75
C PRO A 68 -10.34 -4.38 -8.67
N TRP A 69 -9.75 -3.71 -7.67
CA TRP A 69 -9.83 -2.26 -7.52
C TRP A 69 -8.95 -1.56 -8.57
N VAL A 70 -7.71 -2.03 -8.74
CA VAL A 70 -6.78 -1.46 -9.73
C VAL A 70 -7.38 -1.47 -11.13
N VAL A 71 -7.89 -2.61 -11.61
CA VAL A 71 -8.46 -2.71 -12.96
C VAL A 71 -9.74 -1.88 -13.09
N ALA A 72 -10.60 -1.84 -12.06
CA ALA A 72 -11.80 -1.00 -12.07
C ALA A 72 -11.43 0.49 -12.19
N SER A 73 -10.53 0.97 -11.34
CA SER A 73 -10.08 2.35 -11.35
C SER A 73 -9.35 2.71 -12.64
N SER A 74 -8.50 1.83 -13.18
CA SER A 74 -7.82 2.07 -14.46
C SER A 74 -8.78 2.21 -15.63
N LYS A 75 -9.89 1.46 -15.65
CA LYS A 75 -10.93 1.60 -16.68
C LYS A 75 -11.62 2.96 -16.62
N LEU A 76 -11.91 3.47 -15.42
CA LEU A 76 -12.47 4.82 -15.25
C LEU A 76 -11.50 5.88 -15.79
N LEU A 77 -10.20 5.70 -15.53
CA LEU A 77 -9.17 6.61 -16.02
C LEU A 77 -8.95 6.49 -17.52
N GLU A 78 -9.24 5.36 -18.16
CA GLU A 78 -9.13 5.20 -19.61
C GLU A 78 -10.34 5.81 -20.33
N ASP A 79 -11.55 5.44 -19.91
CA ASP A 79 -12.81 5.81 -20.56
C ASP A 79 -13.44 7.07 -19.96
N THR A 80 -12.92 8.24 -20.32
CA THR A 80 -13.50 9.52 -19.91
C THR A 80 -14.73 9.93 -20.74
N LYS A 81 -15.18 9.13 -21.71
CA LYS A 81 -16.29 9.51 -22.59
C LYS A 81 -17.63 8.98 -22.11
N THR A 82 -17.61 7.85 -21.40
CA THR A 82 -18.82 7.21 -20.87
C THR A 82 -19.03 7.49 -19.39
N MET A 83 -18.05 8.10 -18.72
CA MET A 83 -18.07 8.37 -17.28
C MET A 83 -18.62 9.76 -16.97
N ASP A 84 -19.60 9.81 -16.06
CA ASP A 84 -20.33 11.04 -15.69
C ASP A 84 -19.64 11.85 -14.57
N GLN A 85 -18.58 11.31 -13.95
CA GLN A 85 -17.94 11.90 -12.77
C GLN A 85 -16.43 12.05 -12.94
N ASP A 86 -15.90 13.16 -12.43
CA ASP A 86 -14.44 13.42 -12.40
C ASP A 86 -13.78 12.90 -11.10
N LEU A 87 -14.57 12.61 -10.07
CA LEU A 87 -14.09 12.22 -8.74
C LEU A 87 -14.83 10.99 -8.23
N TYR A 88 -14.07 9.94 -7.95
CA TYR A 88 -14.54 8.69 -7.36
C TYR A 88 -13.86 8.48 -6.00
N VAL A 89 -14.67 8.37 -4.95
CA VAL A 89 -14.17 8.21 -3.57
C VAL A 89 -14.75 6.93 -2.98
N SER A 90 -13.87 6.10 -2.42
CA SER A 90 -14.24 4.87 -1.74
C SER A 90 -13.54 4.78 -0.39
N PHE A 91 -14.25 4.32 0.62
CA PHE A 91 -13.73 4.09 1.96
C PHE A 91 -13.57 2.60 2.20
N THR A 92 -12.49 2.23 2.86
CA THR A 92 -12.14 0.84 3.16
C THR A 92 -11.36 0.76 4.47
N HIS A 93 -11.02 -0.45 4.88
CA HIS A 93 -10.15 -0.71 6.01
C HIS A 93 -8.67 -0.70 5.61
N ARG A 94 -7.79 -0.56 6.59
CA ARG A 94 -6.32 -0.48 6.42
C ARG A 94 -5.72 -1.65 5.64
N GLU A 95 -6.42 -2.78 5.58
CA GLU A 95 -5.97 -4.00 4.90
C GLU A 95 -5.95 -3.85 3.37
N VAL A 96 -6.84 -3.03 2.81
CA VAL A 96 -7.05 -2.97 1.35
C VAL A 96 -6.02 -2.11 0.62
N PRO A 97 -5.61 -0.91 1.10
CA PRO A 97 -4.57 -0.14 0.43
C PRO A 97 -3.26 -0.94 0.20
N PRO A 98 -2.72 -1.71 1.16
CA PRO A 98 -1.58 -2.62 0.95
C PRO A 98 -1.75 -3.58 -0.22
N PHE A 99 -2.92 -4.19 -0.40
CA PHE A 99 -3.20 -5.05 -1.55
C PHE A 99 -3.11 -4.28 -2.87
N VAL A 100 -3.59 -3.03 -2.90
CA VAL A 100 -3.45 -2.14 -4.06
C VAL A 100 -1.98 -1.79 -4.31
N LEU A 101 -1.20 -1.48 -3.28
CA LEU A 101 0.22 -1.18 -3.40
C LEU A 101 1.01 -2.35 -4.00
N THR A 102 0.74 -3.57 -3.51
CA THR A 102 1.39 -4.78 -4.01
C THR A 102 0.97 -5.11 -5.45
N ALA A 103 -0.32 -4.94 -5.79
CA ALA A 103 -0.83 -5.05 -7.16
C ALA A 103 -0.12 -4.07 -8.11
N LEU A 104 0.08 -2.82 -7.68
CA LEU A 104 0.81 -1.79 -8.42
C LEU A 104 2.34 -1.97 -8.43
N GLY A 105 2.89 -2.88 -7.62
CA GLY A 105 4.33 -3.16 -7.59
C GLY A 105 5.16 -2.15 -6.83
N LEU A 106 4.54 -1.41 -5.92
CA LEU A 106 5.20 -0.40 -5.10
C LEU A 106 5.75 -1.02 -3.81
N TYR A 107 6.89 -0.55 -3.34
CA TYR A 107 7.53 -0.95 -2.07
C TYR A 107 7.91 -2.43 -1.93
N ASN A 108 8.18 -3.13 -3.03
CA ASN A 108 8.66 -4.52 -3.05
C ASN A 108 10.17 -4.66 -2.77
N ASN A 109 10.83 -3.63 -2.21
CA ASN A 109 12.25 -3.58 -1.85
C ASN A 109 13.28 -3.97 -2.95
N SER A 110 12.86 -4.20 -4.20
CA SER A 110 13.71 -4.74 -5.27
C SER A 110 14.73 -3.73 -5.80
N CYS A 111 14.59 -2.44 -5.46
CA CYS A 111 15.58 -1.40 -5.81
C CYS A 111 16.85 -1.47 -4.96
N TYR A 112 16.81 -2.15 -3.81
CA TYR A 112 17.90 -2.15 -2.82
C TYR A 112 18.54 -3.52 -2.63
N ALA A 113 17.90 -4.58 -3.12
CA ALA A 113 18.41 -5.93 -3.05
C ALA A 113 18.03 -6.70 -4.32
N ASP A 114 19.03 -7.27 -4.99
CA ASP A 114 18.84 -8.28 -6.04
C ASP A 114 18.51 -9.62 -5.38
N VAL A 115 17.30 -9.70 -4.81
CA VAL A 115 16.85 -10.84 -4.04
C VAL A 115 15.74 -11.58 -4.76
N ASN A 116 15.97 -12.88 -4.93
CA ASN A 116 14.96 -13.81 -5.42
C ASN A 116 13.85 -14.09 -4.38
N ASP A 117 14.10 -13.78 -3.10
CA ASP A 117 13.15 -13.95 -2.02
C ASP A 117 12.99 -12.64 -1.24
N ILE A 118 11.82 -12.01 -1.39
CA ILE A 118 11.49 -10.74 -0.75
C ILE A 118 11.47 -10.81 0.78
N ASN A 119 11.18 -11.98 1.35
CA ASN A 119 11.11 -12.17 2.81
C ASN A 119 12.48 -12.07 3.46
N THR A 120 13.56 -12.35 2.72
CA THR A 120 14.93 -12.13 3.20
C THR A 120 15.23 -10.65 3.45
N THR A 121 14.42 -9.75 2.90
CA THR A 121 14.57 -8.31 3.13
C THR A 121 13.83 -7.80 4.37
N PHE A 122 13.06 -8.65 5.04
CA PHE A 122 12.40 -8.38 6.31
C PHE A 122 12.79 -9.43 7.37
N PRO A 123 14.07 -9.43 7.80
CA PRO A 123 14.53 -10.32 8.87
C PRO A 123 13.76 -10.07 10.17
N LEU A 124 13.49 -11.15 10.90
CA LEU A 124 12.66 -11.15 12.11
C LEU A 124 13.42 -10.77 13.38
N ASP A 125 14.74 -10.76 13.33
CA ASP A 125 15.66 -10.61 14.47
C ASP A 125 16.51 -9.34 14.41
N GLN A 126 16.41 -8.56 13.34
CA GLN A 126 17.12 -7.30 13.17
C GLN A 126 16.35 -6.32 12.28
N ILE A 127 16.53 -5.02 12.52
CA ILE A 127 15.90 -3.97 11.72
C ILE A 127 16.60 -3.84 10.37
N ASN A 128 15.85 -3.99 9.27
CA ASN A 128 16.32 -3.55 7.96
C ASN A 128 16.13 -2.03 7.78
N TYR A 129 17.22 -1.27 7.91
CA TYR A 129 17.21 0.19 7.73
C TYR A 129 16.96 0.63 6.28
N GLN A 130 17.19 -0.24 5.30
CA GLN A 130 16.99 0.03 3.87
C GLN A 130 15.62 -0.40 3.35
N ARG A 131 14.71 -0.83 4.25
CA ARG A 131 13.38 -1.30 3.87
C ARG A 131 12.57 -0.22 3.13
N ALA A 132 12.01 -0.62 2.01
CA ALA A 132 11.02 0.17 1.27
C ALA A 132 9.62 0.13 1.92
N TRP A 133 9.23 -1.02 2.51
CA TRP A 133 7.96 -1.14 3.22
C TRP A 133 8.08 -0.54 4.62
N ARG A 134 7.37 0.57 4.84
CA ARG A 134 7.24 1.25 6.14
C ARG A 134 5.77 1.53 6.41
N THR A 135 5.14 0.69 7.21
CA THR A 135 3.71 0.71 7.56
C THR A 135 3.24 2.10 7.97
N SER A 136 4.04 2.80 8.78
CA SER A 136 3.81 4.18 9.23
C SER A 136 3.57 5.16 8.07
N GLU A 137 4.25 4.97 6.95
CA GLU A 137 4.18 5.79 5.73
C GLU A 137 3.15 5.27 4.73
N LEU A 138 2.75 3.99 4.82
CA LEU A 138 1.84 3.35 3.87
C LEU A 138 0.39 3.38 4.34
N ILE A 139 0.16 2.99 5.59
CA ILE A 139 -1.18 2.83 6.18
C ILE A 139 -1.31 3.49 7.56
N PRO A 140 -1.02 4.81 7.68
CA PRO A 140 -1.37 5.56 8.88
C PRO A 140 -2.89 5.64 9.04
N PHE A 141 -3.36 6.16 10.18
CA PHE A 141 -4.76 6.59 10.29
C PHE A 141 -5.08 7.61 9.20
N LEU A 142 -6.22 7.42 8.53
CA LEU A 142 -6.63 8.19 7.33
C LEU A 142 -5.70 8.02 6.11
N GLY A 143 -4.89 6.97 6.11
CA GLY A 143 -4.07 6.62 4.97
C GLY A 143 -4.90 6.33 3.72
N HIS A 144 -4.40 6.72 2.56
CA HIS A 144 -5.13 6.64 1.30
C HIS A 144 -4.21 6.46 0.10
N VAL A 145 -4.75 5.80 -0.93
CA VAL A 145 -4.13 5.65 -2.25
C VAL A 145 -5.05 6.33 -3.26
N ALA A 146 -4.48 7.15 -4.14
CA ALA A 146 -5.21 7.77 -5.23
C ALA A 146 -4.54 7.52 -6.57
N LEU A 147 -5.35 7.43 -7.62
CA LEU A 147 -4.91 7.43 -9.00
C LEU A 147 -5.49 8.67 -9.67
N GLU A 148 -4.63 9.49 -10.26
CA GLU A 148 -5.03 10.73 -10.91
C GLU A 148 -4.75 10.64 -12.41
N ARG A 149 -5.73 11.01 -13.24
CA ARG A 149 -5.52 11.28 -14.66
C ARG A 149 -5.16 12.76 -14.83
N LEU A 150 -4.04 13.01 -15.47
CA LEU A 150 -3.54 14.34 -15.80
C LEU A 150 -3.63 14.54 -17.30
N ASN A 151 -4.08 15.72 -17.75
CA ASN A 151 -3.91 16.16 -19.13
C ASN A 151 -2.85 17.26 -19.14
N CYS A 152 -1.71 16.98 -19.77
CA CYS A 152 -0.57 17.88 -19.75
C CYS A 152 -0.24 18.36 -21.16
N VAL A 153 0.01 19.66 -21.28
CA VAL A 153 0.49 20.30 -22.51
C VAL A 153 1.73 21.12 -22.14
N SER A 154 2.89 20.69 -22.62
CA SER A 154 4.18 21.35 -22.45
C SER A 154 5.04 21.16 -23.69
N VAL A 155 6.22 21.76 -23.70
CA VAL A 155 7.20 21.62 -24.81
C VAL A 155 7.64 20.17 -24.99
N THR A 156 7.77 19.40 -23.90
CA THR A 156 8.28 18.02 -23.91
C THR A 156 7.18 16.96 -23.84
N HIS A 157 5.98 17.33 -23.37
CA HIS A 157 4.90 16.39 -23.07
C HIS A 157 3.56 16.92 -23.57
N ASN A 158 2.87 16.13 -24.37
CA ASN A 158 1.51 16.42 -24.82
C ASN A 158 0.67 15.15 -24.76
N GLY A 159 -0.32 15.11 -23.87
CA GLY A 159 -1.24 13.98 -23.75
C GLY A 159 -1.75 13.74 -22.34
N SER A 160 -2.35 12.56 -22.16
CA SER A 160 -2.85 12.09 -20.87
C SER A 160 -1.83 11.22 -20.14
N PHE A 161 -1.73 11.41 -18.82
CA PHE A 161 -0.83 10.70 -17.93
C PHE A 161 -1.59 10.22 -16.70
N VAL A 162 -1.05 9.22 -16.01
CA VAL A 162 -1.57 8.72 -14.74
C VAL A 162 -0.49 8.85 -13.67
N ARG A 163 -0.87 9.37 -12.51
CA ARG A 163 -0.02 9.44 -11.32
C ARG A 163 -0.65 8.65 -10.19
N VAL A 164 0.18 7.92 -9.44
CA VAL A 164 -0.23 7.28 -8.18
C VAL A 164 0.20 8.18 -7.03
N LEU A 165 -0.71 8.41 -6.09
CA LEU A 165 -0.45 9.08 -4.83
C LEU A 165 -0.67 8.13 -3.67
N ILE A 166 0.21 8.19 -2.67
CA ILE A 166 0.09 7.46 -1.41
C ILE A 166 0.28 8.49 -0.32
N ASN A 167 -0.76 8.71 0.48
CA ASN A 167 -0.77 9.75 1.51
C ASN A 167 -0.34 11.12 0.94
N SER A 168 -0.93 11.49 -0.20
CA SER A 168 -0.62 12.70 -0.99
C SER A 168 0.78 12.78 -1.62
N ALA A 169 1.66 11.79 -1.41
CA ALA A 169 2.98 11.77 -2.01
C ALA A 169 2.96 11.09 -3.40
N PRO A 170 3.53 11.71 -4.46
CA PRO A 170 3.72 11.06 -5.76
C PRO A 170 4.62 9.84 -5.66
N ASN A 171 4.14 8.72 -6.19
CA ASN A 171 4.87 7.45 -6.22
C ASN A 171 4.95 6.92 -7.65
N PRO A 172 6.10 7.09 -8.33
CA PRO A 172 6.29 6.61 -9.69
C PRO A 172 6.15 5.10 -9.78
N LEU A 173 5.45 4.62 -10.81
CA LEU A 173 5.34 3.19 -11.07
C LEU A 173 6.66 2.64 -11.62
N PRO A 174 7.10 1.44 -11.20
CA PRO A 174 8.30 0.80 -11.73
C PRO A 174 8.23 0.70 -13.25
N HIS A 175 9.27 1.18 -13.94
CA HIS A 175 9.37 1.19 -15.40
C HIS A 175 8.25 1.95 -16.14
N CYS A 176 7.45 2.77 -15.45
CA CYS A 176 6.31 3.51 -15.99
C CYS A 176 6.28 4.91 -15.36
N ALA A 177 7.30 5.72 -15.62
CA ALA A 177 7.53 7.01 -14.95
C ALA A 177 8.08 8.11 -15.89
N SER A 178 7.85 7.97 -17.21
CA SER A 178 8.43 8.85 -18.23
C SER A 178 7.65 10.15 -18.47
N GLY A 179 6.58 10.40 -17.73
CA GLY A 179 5.73 11.58 -17.83
C GLY A 179 6.11 12.69 -16.85
N PRO A 180 5.39 13.83 -16.90
CA PRO A 180 5.63 14.96 -16.01
C PRO A 180 5.50 14.55 -14.54
N GLY A 181 6.44 14.98 -13.71
CA GLY A 181 6.42 14.71 -12.26
C GLY A 181 6.48 13.22 -11.90
N GLY A 182 7.09 12.38 -12.76
CA GLY A 182 7.17 10.93 -12.54
C GLY A 182 5.87 10.17 -12.82
N SER A 183 4.90 10.80 -13.48
CA SER A 183 3.68 10.14 -13.96
C SER A 183 3.96 9.18 -15.11
N CYS A 184 3.01 8.31 -15.44
CA CYS A 184 3.11 7.40 -16.57
C CYS A 184 2.20 7.83 -17.72
N PRO A 185 2.65 7.85 -18.99
CA PRO A 185 1.76 8.04 -20.13
C PRO A 185 0.58 7.04 -20.09
N LEU A 186 -0.65 7.51 -20.32
CA LEU A 186 -1.87 6.71 -20.12
C LEU A 186 -1.81 5.35 -20.84
N ARG A 187 -1.33 5.31 -22.09
CA ARG A 187 -1.17 4.06 -22.83
C ARG A 187 -0.22 3.07 -22.12
N HIS A 188 0.95 3.54 -21.71
CA HIS A 188 1.93 2.71 -21.01
C HIS A 188 1.40 2.26 -19.64
N TYR A 189 0.62 3.10 -18.97
CA TYR A 189 -0.07 2.73 -17.74
C TYR A 189 -1.06 1.58 -17.97
N MET A 190 -1.87 1.62 -19.03
CA MET A 190 -2.80 0.52 -19.35
C MET A 190 -2.05 -0.78 -19.69
N ASP A 191 -0.97 -0.70 -20.48
CA ASP A 191 -0.10 -1.83 -20.78
C ASP A 191 0.52 -2.41 -19.48
N TYR A 192 0.97 -1.53 -18.57
CA TYR A 192 1.51 -1.91 -17.27
C TYR A 192 0.47 -2.67 -16.44
N ILE A 193 -0.74 -2.13 -16.27
CA ILE A 193 -1.81 -2.78 -15.51
C ILE A 193 -2.21 -4.13 -16.12
N GLN A 194 -2.24 -4.25 -17.45
CA GLN A 194 -2.49 -5.51 -18.13
C GLN A 194 -1.41 -6.56 -17.81
N GLN A 195 -0.13 -6.17 -17.80
CA GLN A 195 0.98 -7.05 -17.41
C GLN A 195 0.86 -7.49 -15.95
N ARG A 196 0.52 -6.56 -15.03
CA ARG A 196 0.29 -6.90 -13.62
C ARG A 196 -0.88 -7.88 -13.45
N HIS A 197 -1.98 -7.66 -14.17
CA HIS A 197 -3.12 -8.58 -14.17
C HIS A 197 -2.76 -9.96 -14.73
N ALA A 198 -1.92 -10.02 -15.77
CA ALA A 198 -1.43 -11.30 -16.30
C ALA A 198 -0.53 -12.04 -15.29
N LEU A 199 0.27 -11.30 -14.51
CA LEU A 199 1.16 -11.85 -13.49
C LEU A 199 0.40 -12.43 -12.29
N TYR A 200 -0.59 -11.70 -11.76
CA TYR A 200 -1.31 -12.09 -10.55
C TYR A 200 -2.60 -12.87 -10.82
N GLY A 201 -3.12 -12.76 -12.04
CA GLY A 201 -4.32 -13.45 -12.45
C GLY A 201 -5.58 -12.91 -11.79
N ASN A 202 -6.60 -13.76 -11.79
CA ASN A 202 -7.95 -13.40 -11.40
C ASN A 202 -8.18 -13.60 -9.89
N PHE A 203 -8.76 -12.60 -9.23
CA PHE A 203 -9.20 -12.64 -7.84
C PHE A 203 -9.96 -13.93 -7.49
N SER A 204 -10.95 -14.30 -8.31
CA SER A 204 -11.79 -15.47 -8.05
C SER A 204 -11.03 -16.78 -8.04
N LYS A 205 -9.99 -16.88 -8.88
CA LYS A 205 -9.12 -18.05 -8.93
C LYS A 205 -8.22 -18.07 -7.69
N ALA A 206 -7.62 -16.93 -7.34
CA ALA A 206 -6.77 -16.80 -6.16
C ALA A 206 -7.53 -17.12 -4.86
N CYS A 207 -8.78 -16.69 -4.76
CA CYS A 207 -9.65 -16.92 -3.60
C CYS A 207 -10.41 -18.26 -3.63
N GLY A 208 -10.18 -19.12 -4.64
CA GLY A 208 -10.83 -20.43 -4.72
C GLY A 208 -12.36 -20.39 -4.84
N VAL A 209 -12.91 -19.35 -5.48
CA VAL A 209 -14.34 -19.10 -5.60
C VAL A 209 -15.03 -20.17 -6.45
N ARG A 210 -16.14 -20.74 -5.94
CA ARG A 210 -16.84 -21.90 -6.55
C ARG A 210 -18.20 -21.62 -7.20
N TYR A 211 -18.70 -20.38 -7.19
CA TYR A 211 -20.00 -20.07 -7.80
C TYR A 211 -19.89 -19.82 -9.31
N LYS A 212 -21.00 -20.06 -10.04
CA LYS A 212 -21.03 -20.24 -11.51
C LYS A 212 -20.59 -19.02 -12.35
N LYS A 213 -20.62 -17.80 -11.79
CA LYS A 213 -20.24 -16.55 -12.48
C LYS A 213 -19.51 -15.62 -11.52
N PRO A 214 -18.21 -15.84 -11.29
CA PRO A 214 -17.48 -15.04 -10.33
C PRO A 214 -16.95 -13.74 -10.97
N THR A 215 -17.08 -12.64 -10.24
CA THR A 215 -16.66 -11.31 -10.69
C THR A 215 -15.23 -11.05 -10.25
N ASN A 216 -14.35 -10.66 -11.18
CA ASN A 216 -12.92 -10.37 -10.93
C ASN A 216 -12.61 -8.87 -10.87
N MET A 217 -13.65 -8.04 -10.85
CA MET A 217 -13.59 -6.59 -10.90
C MET A 217 -14.54 -6.04 -9.85
N LEU A 218 -14.12 -4.95 -9.21
CA LEU A 218 -14.95 -4.26 -8.25
C LEU A 218 -15.99 -3.40 -9.00
N SER A 219 -17.26 -3.51 -8.65
CA SER A 219 -18.37 -2.78 -9.30
C SER A 219 -18.89 -1.60 -8.47
N ILE A 220 -18.02 -0.97 -7.66
CA ILE A 220 -18.44 0.10 -6.74
C ILE A 220 -18.59 1.48 -7.40
N TYR A 221 -18.17 1.61 -8.66
CA TYR A 221 -18.21 2.86 -9.43
C TYR A 221 -19.16 2.79 -10.64
N SER A 222 -20.00 1.76 -10.70
CA SER A 222 -20.92 1.43 -11.80
C SER A 222 -22.35 1.32 -11.32
#